data_AF-A0A6I4W838-F1
#
_entry.id   AF-A0A6I4W838-F1
#
_cell.length_a   1.000
_cell.length_b   1.000
_cell.length_c   1.000
_cell.angle_alpha   90.00
_cell.angle_beta   90.00
_cell.angle_gamma   90.00
#
_symmetry.space_group_name_H-M   'P 1'
#
loop_
_entity.id
_entity.type
_entity.pdbx_description
1 polymer ?
#
loop_
_entity_poly.entity_id
_entity_poly.type
_entity_poly.pdbx_seq_one_letter_code
_entity_poly.pdbx_strand_id
1 'polypeptide(L)'
;MDSFDPADGFLLADGFSEAILGVVSGWWAGNVHREVILYDYGKCVQILVEDGMDEIEAHEMMEMNVAGAFVGEGTPAFATIYRQPSLASLDW
;
A
#
# COMPACT_ATOMS: atom_id res chain seq x y z
N MET A 1 10.84 -0.10 22.83
CA MET A 1 10.87 -0.03 21.37
C MET A 1 9.73 0.89 21.04
N ASP A 2 10.04 2.15 20.73
CA ASP A 2 9.04 3.16 20.45
C ASP A 2 8.13 2.64 19.32
N SER A 3 6.83 2.67 19.55
CA SER A 3 5.84 2.29 18.55
C SER A 3 6.01 3.20 17.34
N PHE A 4 6.14 2.61 16.15
CA PHE A 4 6.12 3.35 14.90
C PHE A 4 4.73 3.97 14.72
N ASP A 5 4.62 5.30 14.81
CA ASP A 5 3.43 6.04 14.40
C ASP A 5 3.67 6.61 12.99
N PRO A 6 3.02 6.05 11.95
CA PRO A 6 3.20 6.54 10.59
C PRO A 6 2.68 7.98 10.37
N ALA A 7 1.87 8.53 11.29
CA ALA A 7 1.41 9.91 11.20
C ALA A 7 2.51 10.95 11.48
N ASP A 8 3.63 10.57 12.10
CA ASP A 8 4.72 11.46 12.53
C ASP A 8 5.68 11.89 11.39
N GLY A 9 5.22 11.91 10.13
CA GLY A 9 6.01 12.44 9.02
C GLY A 9 5.76 11.81 7.65
N PHE A 10 4.86 10.83 7.54
CA PHE A 10 4.48 10.25 6.26
C PHE A 10 3.12 10.72 5.78
N LEU A 11 2.94 10.76 4.46
CA LEU A 11 1.61 10.89 3.88
C LEU A 11 0.92 9.52 3.96
N LEU A 12 -0.35 9.52 4.36
CA LEU A 12 -1.18 8.33 4.47
C LEU A 12 -2.29 8.36 3.44
N ALA A 13 -2.63 7.19 2.91
CA ALA A 13 -3.87 6.99 2.18
C ALA A 13 -5.00 6.85 3.22
N ASP A 14 -5.91 7.83 3.24
CA ASP A 14 -7.02 7.89 4.19
C ASP A 14 -7.96 6.68 4.03
N GLY A 15 -8.45 6.15 5.14
CA GLY A 15 -9.29 4.93 5.17
C GLY A 15 -8.53 3.60 5.01
N PHE A 16 -7.22 3.60 4.72
CA PHE A 16 -6.47 2.37 4.43
C PHE A 16 -5.49 1.94 5.52
N SER A 17 -5.58 2.48 6.74
CA SER A 17 -4.61 2.23 7.82
C SER A 17 -4.38 0.74 8.10
N GLU A 18 -5.42 -0.09 7.97
CA GLU A 18 -5.32 -1.54 8.17
C GLU A 18 -4.53 -2.29 7.08
N ALA A 19 -4.30 -1.66 5.93
CA ALA A 19 -3.52 -2.20 4.82
C ALA A 19 -2.04 -1.78 4.87
N ILE A 20 -1.60 -1.03 5.88
CA ILE A 20 -0.19 -0.65 6.03
C ILE A 20 0.67 -1.89 6.30
N LEU A 21 1.67 -2.10 5.45
CA LEU A 21 2.71 -3.12 5.62
C LEU A 21 3.94 -2.58 6.35
N GLY A 22 4.20 -1.28 6.23
CA GLY A 22 5.33 -0.59 6.85
C GLY A 22 5.84 0.55 5.99
N VAL A 23 7.15 0.78 6.04
CA VAL A 23 7.86 1.81 5.26
C VAL A 23 8.70 1.14 4.18
N VAL A 24 8.74 1.72 2.99
CA VAL A 24 9.64 1.34 1.90
C VAL A 24 10.58 2.49 1.57
N SER A 25 11.89 2.19 1.54
CA SER A 25 12.93 3.11 1.12
C SER A 25 13.30 2.83 -0.33
N GLY A 26 13.44 3.88 -1.14
CA GLY A 26 13.71 3.73 -2.57
C GLY A 26 14.16 5.02 -3.25
N TRP A 27 14.53 4.89 -4.52
CA TRP A 27 14.80 6.02 -5.41
C TRP A 27 13.55 6.30 -6.25
N TRP A 28 13.09 7.53 -6.23
CA TRP A 28 11.82 7.93 -6.85
C TRP A 28 12.05 8.99 -7.93
N ALA A 29 10.96 9.56 -8.44
CA ALA A 29 11.00 10.65 -9.41
C ALA A 29 12.02 11.73 -8.99
N GLY A 30 12.82 12.18 -9.96
CA GLY A 30 13.88 13.15 -9.74
C GLY A 30 15.20 12.56 -9.21
N ASN A 31 15.36 11.24 -9.19
CA ASN A 31 16.53 10.56 -8.61
C ASN A 31 16.76 10.96 -7.14
N VAL A 32 15.68 11.02 -6.36
CA VAL A 32 15.72 11.34 -4.93
C VAL A 32 15.46 10.07 -4.14
N HIS A 33 16.36 9.77 -3.20
CA HIS A 33 16.15 8.71 -2.22
C HIS A 33 15.24 9.22 -1.10
N ARG A 34 14.15 8.50 -0.82
CA ARG A 34 13.24 8.81 0.29
C ARG A 34 12.51 7.56 0.76
N GLU A 35 11.84 7.70 1.89
CA GLU A 35 10.99 6.68 2.50
C GLU A 35 9.53 7.09 2.39
N VAL A 36 8.65 6.12 2.09
CA VAL A 36 7.20 6.31 2.02
C VAL A 36 6.48 5.12 2.66
N ILE A 37 5.21 5.28 3.01
CA ILE A 37 4.40 4.17 3.51
C ILE A 37 4.11 3.19 2.38
N LEU A 38 4.22 1.90 2.70
CA LEU A 38 3.87 0.80 1.81
C LEU A 38 2.56 0.16 2.26
N TYR A 39 1.61 0.07 1.35
CA TYR A 39 0.32 -0.59 1.56
C TYR A 39 0.24 -1.93 0.80
N ASP A 40 -0.53 -2.88 1.34
CA ASP A 40 -1.03 -4.04 0.61
C ASP A 40 -2.18 -3.61 -0.29
N TYR A 41 -1.93 -3.59 -1.61
CA TYR A 41 -2.92 -3.16 -2.60
C TYR A 41 -4.19 -4.01 -2.54
N GLY A 42 -4.05 -5.34 -2.39
CA GLY A 42 -5.18 -6.25 -2.35
C GLY A 42 -6.05 -6.00 -1.12
N LYS A 43 -5.44 -5.71 0.03
CA LYS A 43 -6.18 -5.35 1.24
C LYS A 43 -6.87 -3.99 1.10
N CYS A 44 -6.27 -3.01 0.41
CA CYS A 44 -6.96 -1.76 0.10
C CYS A 44 -8.23 -1.98 -0.73
N VAL A 45 -8.15 -2.81 -1.78
CA VAL A 45 -9.34 -3.15 -2.58
C VAL A 45 -10.41 -3.83 -1.71
N GLN A 46 -10.02 -4.75 -0.83
CA GLN A 46 -10.96 -5.41 0.09
C GLN A 46 -11.69 -4.43 1.00
N ILE A 47 -10.98 -3.44 1.56
CA ILE A 47 -11.60 -2.39 2.40
C ILE A 47 -12.69 -1.64 1.62
N LEU A 48 -12.41 -1.25 0.37
CA LEU A 48 -13.41 -0.56 -0.47
C LEU A 48 -14.62 -1.43 -0.80
N VAL A 49 -14.40 -2.72 -1.05
CA VAL A 49 -15.48 -3.69 -1.29
C VAL A 49 -16.33 -3.89 -0.03
N GLU A 50 -15.70 -3.95 1.15
CA GLU A 50 -16.41 -4.03 2.44
C GLU A 50 -17.24 -2.77 2.72
N ASP A 51 -16.79 -1.61 2.24
CA ASP A 51 -17.54 -0.34 2.26
C ASP A 51 -18.64 -0.25 1.19
N GLY A 52 -18.86 -1.33 0.42
CA GLY A 52 -20.00 -1.49 -0.48
C GLY A 52 -19.72 -1.19 -1.95
N MET A 53 -18.47 -1.03 -2.35
CA MET A 53 -18.09 -0.94 -3.77
C MET A 53 -18.09 -2.33 -4.43
N ASP A 54 -18.39 -2.38 -5.73
CA ASP A 54 -18.11 -3.58 -6.53
C ASP A 54 -16.59 -3.78 -6.67
N GLU A 55 -16.14 -5.02 -6.87
CA GLU A 55 -14.70 -5.34 -7.00
C GLU A 55 -14.04 -4.54 -8.14
N ILE A 56 -14.70 -4.39 -9.29
CA ILE A 56 -14.15 -3.63 -10.42
C ILE A 56 -14.06 -2.14 -10.06
N GLU A 57 -15.11 -1.57 -9.47
CA GLU A 57 -15.12 -0.17 -9.03
C GLU A 57 -14.03 0.09 -7.98
N ALA A 58 -13.82 -0.85 -7.05
CA ALA A 58 -12.77 -0.74 -6.04
C ALA A 58 -11.37 -0.74 -6.67
N HIS A 59 -11.14 -1.57 -7.70
CA HIS A 59 -9.90 -1.55 -8.47
C HIS A 59 -9.71 -0.22 -9.21
N GLU A 60 -10.72 0.27 -9.92
CA GLU A 60 -10.66 1.55 -10.64
C GLU A 60 -10.43 2.73 -9.68
N MET A 61 -11.09 2.71 -8.51
CA MET A 61 -10.90 3.70 -7.46
C MET A 61 -9.46 3.69 -6.96
N MET A 62 -8.90 2.51 -6.68
CA MET A 62 -7.51 2.36 -6.27
C MET A 62 -6.53 2.87 -7.32
N GLU A 63 -6.73 2.52 -8.59
CA GLU A 63 -5.81 2.92 -9.67
C GLU A 63 -5.86 4.42 -9.94
N MET A 64 -7.05 5.01 -10.02
CA MET A 64 -7.23 6.37 -10.50
C MET A 64 -7.15 7.42 -9.39
N ASN A 65 -7.68 7.11 -8.20
CA ASN A 65 -7.91 8.10 -7.15
C ASN A 65 -7.09 7.87 -5.88
N VAL A 66 -6.47 6.70 -5.71
CA VAL A 66 -5.64 6.41 -4.54
C VAL A 66 -4.17 6.29 -4.95
N ALA A 67 -3.80 5.23 -5.65
CA ALA A 67 -2.43 5.00 -6.12
C ALA A 67 -2.01 6.00 -7.21
N GLY A 68 -2.93 6.34 -8.12
CA GLY A 68 -2.68 7.28 -9.22
C GLY A 68 -2.82 8.75 -8.87
N ALA A 69 -3.34 9.11 -7.69
CA ALA A 69 -3.68 10.49 -7.37
C ALA A 69 -2.48 11.44 -7.24
N PHE A 70 -1.27 10.91 -7.01
CA PHE A 70 -0.02 11.65 -6.82
C PHE A 70 -0.21 12.95 -6.01
N VAL A 71 -0.18 12.82 -4.69
CA VAL A 71 -0.36 13.94 -3.74
C VAL A 71 0.97 14.62 -3.35
N GLY A 72 2.02 14.40 -4.14
CA GLY A 72 3.36 14.95 -3.93
C GLY A 72 4.42 13.89 -3.71
N GLU A 73 5.63 14.32 -3.38
CA GLU A 73 6.80 13.44 -3.34
C GLU A 73 6.74 12.34 -2.27
N GLY A 74 5.93 12.51 -1.22
CA GLY A 74 5.70 11.50 -0.18
C GLY A 74 4.53 10.56 -0.48
N THR A 75 3.98 10.57 -1.70
CA THR A 75 2.85 9.71 -2.08
C THR A 75 3.17 8.25 -1.73
N PRO A 76 2.28 7.54 -1.03
CA PRO A 76 2.50 6.15 -0.65
C PRO A 76 2.76 5.22 -1.83
N ALA A 77 3.45 4.12 -1.53
CA ALA A 77 3.61 3.00 -2.45
C ALA A 77 2.57 1.91 -2.14
N PHE A 78 2.20 1.16 -3.17
CA PHE A 78 1.25 0.05 -3.06
C PHE A 78 1.86 -1.20 -3.68
N ALA A 79 1.85 -2.30 -2.94
CA ALA A 79 2.38 -3.58 -3.40
C ALA A 79 1.27 -4.60 -3.59
N THR A 80 1.29 -5.28 -4.74
CA THR A 80 0.59 -6.55 -4.91
C THR A 80 1.44 -7.67 -4.32
N ILE A 81 0.98 -8.29 -3.24
CA ILE A 81 1.74 -9.32 -2.53
C ILE A 81 1.49 -10.70 -3.15
N TYR A 82 2.52 -11.26 -3.79
CA TYR A 82 2.54 -12.67 -4.16
C TYR A 82 3.22 -13.47 -3.04
N ARG A 83 2.44 -14.24 -2.27
CA ARG A 83 3.01 -15.18 -1.31
C ARG A 83 3.49 -16.41 -2.07
N GLN A 84 4.78 -16.72 -2.00
CA GLN A 84 5.22 -18.05 -2.43
C GLN A 84 4.53 -19.10 -1.56
N PRO A 85 4.03 -20.21 -2.13
CA PRO A 85 3.64 -21.35 -1.32
C PRO A 85 4.86 -21.74 -0.47
N SER A 86 4.64 -21.97 0.82
CA SER A 86 5.72 -22.32 1.74
C SER A 86 6.52 -23.49 1.17
N LEU A 87 7.86 -23.39 1.13
CA LEU A 87 8.73 -24.51 0.72
C LEU A 87 8.50 -25.79 1.55
N ALA A 88 7.82 -25.67 2.70
CA ALA A 88 7.34 -26.78 3.52
C ALA A 88 6.27 -27.68 2.84
N SER A 89 5.74 -27.32 1.67
CA SER A 89 4.80 -28.16 0.90
C SER A 89 5.47 -28.97 -0.22
N LEU A 90 6.80 -28.93 -0.32
CA LEU A 90 7.57 -29.77 -1.24
C LEU A 90 8.17 -30.93 -0.45
N ASP A 91 7.32 -31.88 -0.08
CA ASP A 91 7.76 -33.22 0.34
C ASP A 91 8.28 -33.95 -0.91
N TRP A 92 9.60 -34.15 -1.00
CA TRP A 92 10.23 -35.03 -1.97
C TRP A 92 10.64 -36.36 -1.31
#